data_AF-A0A0F9C8L7-F1
#
_entry.id   AF-A0A0F9C8L7-F1
#
_cell.length_a   1.000
_cell.length_b   1.000
_cell.length_c   1.000
_cell.angle_alpha   90.00
_cell.angle_beta   90.00
_cell.angle_gamma   90.00
#
_symmetry.space_group_name_H-M   'P 1'
#
loop_
_entity.id
_entity.type
_entity.pdbx_description
1 polymer ?
#
loop_
_entity_poly.entity_id
_entity_poly.type
_entity_poly.pdbx_seq_one_letter_code
_entity_poly.pdbx_strand_id
1 'polypeptide(L)'
;TISTRIFKIEVLPENVKPTLNQFIKALYQARIQYTYQVVQNPIINVPLTSPETQDLELHSHQTKNTNNSDKTYRTSIYFSVYHVVKGILTRTRLGELMEQVQDYSLELQSNFSANFHHTKIALLSGNDLINAIRSLICELDIEINPGEDKYLKTKSKFLQIFPKTLPFLFTIGLTSLFLILLNVPAVFIISIALILGFFIITLWDRDLMYRMSRSRFNHLKGLNLVDPFKHFRFFSVNNCLFILIDEHLLLAKKMFNLGFANHPSLVYSGKFFRALISHKIPFVYTLNSIPIYDELFSKECTKYLNMDTKKSLEGIFFITLDGPNTRNVKYPKEEFYNWLDKRSGLWKINLTLSTNSYKFSNRFEMGDFKELEKKVDRNSKVLRKSFENNFSRFKLMSLNKKLLISGFLSECFKNNEFRLGGTHLNYHYFQGKKLIELAEVANEFKKGIETRIAAEFNTPMHLNNFISIGHTINTEFLEEEVPLGFTSKQLKHLLITNGAHYHREHAMMKVVSELVKLDIPSLIFDYSGNWSKLIHYFENSPFHNNFLHFKLG
;
A
#
# COMPACT_ATOMS: atom_id res chain seq x y z
N THR A 1 -7.72 11.85 -18.27
CA THR A 1 -7.35 12.34 -16.92
C THR A 1 -7.62 11.25 -15.91
N ILE A 2 -6.87 11.22 -14.81
CA ILE A 2 -6.99 10.21 -13.76
C ILE A 2 -7.19 10.94 -12.43
N SER A 3 -8.05 10.39 -11.58
CA SER A 3 -8.21 10.79 -10.18
C SER A 3 -7.86 9.59 -9.32
N THR A 4 -7.02 9.77 -8.31
CA THR A 4 -6.52 8.69 -7.45
C THR A 4 -6.63 9.10 -5.99
N ARG A 5 -7.07 8.17 -5.13
CA ARG A 5 -7.01 8.30 -3.68
C ARG A 5 -6.08 7.24 -3.10
N ILE A 6 -5.25 7.66 -2.15
CA ILE A 6 -4.18 6.83 -1.59
C ILE A 6 -4.40 6.71 -0.09
N PHE A 7 -4.48 5.46 0.37
CA PHE A 7 -4.55 5.07 1.77
C PHE A 7 -3.21 4.47 2.19
N LYS A 8 -2.77 4.77 3.42
CA LYS A 8 -1.59 4.18 4.05
C LYS A 8 -2.05 3.34 5.24
N ILE A 9 -1.48 2.15 5.41
CA ILE A 9 -1.67 1.36 6.63
C ILE A 9 -0.90 2.04 7.78
N GLU A 10 -1.60 2.37 8.86
CA GLU A 10 -1.01 2.91 10.09
C GLU A 10 -0.71 1.80 11.11
N VAL A 11 -1.66 0.87 11.27
CA VAL A 11 -1.59 -0.22 12.26
C VAL A 11 -1.74 -1.54 11.53
N LEU A 12 -0.78 -2.44 11.71
CA LEU A 12 -0.80 -3.79 11.15
C LEU A 12 -0.79 -4.82 12.29
N PRO A 13 -1.92 -5.49 12.58
CA PRO A 13 -2.03 -6.40 13.73
C PRO A 13 -1.24 -7.69 13.51
N GLU A 14 -0.64 -8.23 14.57
CA GLU A 14 0.28 -9.37 14.45
C GLU A 14 -0.41 -10.70 14.21
N ASN A 15 -1.52 -10.97 14.92
CA ASN A 15 -2.13 -12.31 14.99
C ASN A 15 -3.45 -12.46 14.22
N VAL A 16 -3.90 -11.40 13.54
CA VAL A 16 -5.17 -11.43 12.79
C VAL A 16 -4.87 -11.59 11.31
N LYS A 17 -5.48 -12.62 10.71
CA LYS A 17 -5.43 -12.83 9.26
C LYS A 17 -6.64 -12.14 8.61
N PRO A 18 -6.41 -11.25 7.63
CA PRO A 18 -7.52 -10.63 6.92
C PRO A 18 -8.28 -11.66 6.06
N THR A 19 -9.58 -11.44 5.88
CA THR A 19 -10.44 -12.23 4.97
C THR A 19 -10.25 -11.77 3.52
N LEU A 20 -9.02 -11.87 3.00
CA LEU A 20 -8.62 -11.37 1.68
C LEU A 20 -9.50 -11.86 0.53
N ASN A 21 -10.02 -13.08 0.62
CA ASN A 21 -10.92 -13.62 -0.41
C ASN A 21 -12.24 -12.83 -0.49
N GLN A 22 -12.83 -12.50 0.66
CA GLN A 22 -14.05 -11.70 0.74
C GLN A 22 -13.77 -10.26 0.32
N PHE A 23 -12.63 -9.69 0.75
CA PHE A 23 -12.19 -8.36 0.31
C PHE A 23 -12.08 -8.26 -1.22
N ILE A 24 -11.34 -9.17 -1.87
CA ILE A 24 -11.20 -9.17 -3.33
C ILE A 24 -12.56 -9.41 -3.99
N LYS A 25 -13.38 -10.32 -3.46
CA LYS A 25 -14.71 -10.58 -3.99
C LYS A 25 -15.60 -9.33 -3.95
N ALA A 26 -15.61 -8.60 -2.84
CA ALA A 26 -16.40 -7.39 -2.67
C ALA A 26 -15.94 -6.28 -3.65
N LEU A 27 -14.62 -6.07 -3.78
CA LEU A 27 -14.10 -5.12 -4.78
C LEU A 27 -14.44 -5.53 -6.22
N TYR A 28 -14.47 -6.83 -6.52
CA TYR A 28 -14.90 -7.31 -7.83
C TYR A 28 -16.38 -6.97 -8.09
N GLN A 29 -17.25 -7.22 -7.11
CA GLN A 29 -18.68 -6.94 -7.22
C GLN A 29 -18.95 -5.44 -7.37
N ALA A 30 -18.24 -4.61 -6.61
CA ALA A 30 -18.29 -3.15 -6.71
C ALA A 30 -17.59 -2.57 -7.96
N ARG A 31 -16.93 -3.42 -8.77
CA ARG A 31 -16.17 -3.04 -9.98
C ARG A 31 -15.05 -2.03 -9.71
N ILE A 32 -14.44 -2.12 -8.53
CA ILE A 32 -13.39 -1.18 -8.10
C ILE A 32 -12.02 -1.66 -8.58
N GLN A 33 -11.34 -0.77 -9.29
CA GLN A 33 -9.91 -0.92 -9.61
C GLN A 33 -9.09 -0.48 -8.40
N TYR A 34 -8.10 -1.29 -8.04
CA TYR A 34 -7.25 -0.96 -6.90
C TYR A 34 -5.78 -1.30 -7.16
N THR A 35 -4.92 -0.64 -6.38
CA THR A 35 -3.49 -0.91 -6.35
C THR A 35 -3.09 -1.25 -4.92
N TYR A 36 -2.33 -2.33 -4.79
CA TYR A 36 -1.63 -2.71 -3.56
C TYR A 36 -0.13 -2.46 -3.76
N GLN A 37 0.48 -1.73 -2.84
CA GLN A 37 1.88 -1.35 -2.96
C GLN A 37 2.61 -1.45 -1.63
N VAL A 38 3.80 -2.05 -1.66
CA VAL A 38 4.74 -2.10 -0.53
C VAL A 38 6.00 -1.36 -0.91
N VAL A 39 6.41 -0.43 -0.07
CA VAL A 39 7.63 0.38 -0.24
C VAL A 39 8.51 0.16 0.96
N GLN A 40 9.73 -0.31 0.73
CA GLN A 40 10.77 -0.34 1.75
C GLN A 40 11.95 0.49 1.30
N ASN A 41 12.16 1.61 1.99
CA ASN A 41 13.26 2.52 1.74
C ASN A 41 14.08 2.72 3.02
N PRO A 42 15.38 3.05 2.88
CA PRO A 42 16.17 3.49 4.01
C PRO A 42 15.70 4.86 4.45
N ILE A 43 15.74 5.13 5.76
CA ILE A 43 15.48 6.47 6.30
C ILE A 43 16.69 7.33 5.96
N ILE A 44 16.47 8.38 5.17
CA ILE A 44 17.53 9.28 4.69
C ILE A 44 17.24 10.68 5.22
N ASN A 45 18.03 11.12 6.19
CA ASN A 45 18.03 12.51 6.63
C ASN A 45 18.86 13.33 5.64
N VAL A 46 18.23 14.26 4.93
CA VAL A 46 18.95 15.24 4.13
C VAL A 46 19.37 16.37 5.08
N PRO A 47 20.65 16.75 5.16
CA PRO A 47 21.04 17.93 5.91
C PRO A 47 20.41 19.16 5.24
N LEU A 48 19.43 19.75 5.90
CA LEU A 48 18.84 21.05 5.57
C LEU A 48 19.63 22.12 6.33
N THR A 49 20.85 22.42 5.89
CA THR A 49 21.69 23.46 6.49
C THR A 49 22.38 24.34 5.44
N SER A 50 22.49 25.62 5.78
CA SER A 50 23.08 26.72 4.99
C SER A 50 24.49 26.39 4.47
N PRO A 51 24.92 26.98 3.33
CA PRO A 51 26.14 26.60 2.60
C PRO A 51 27.44 26.59 3.42
N GLU A 52 27.54 27.35 4.50
CA GLU A 52 28.77 27.44 5.32
C GLU A 52 28.97 26.27 6.30
N THR A 53 27.93 25.46 6.57
CA THR A 53 28.01 24.27 7.46
C THR A 53 28.04 22.94 6.69
N GLN A 54 27.85 22.99 5.36
CA GLN A 54 27.67 21.81 4.50
C GLN A 54 28.91 20.92 4.40
N ASP A 55 30.11 21.50 4.38
CA ASP A 55 31.34 20.73 4.17
C ASP A 55 31.71 19.85 5.38
N LEU A 56 31.41 20.30 6.60
CA LEU A 56 31.71 19.56 7.84
C LEU A 56 30.74 18.38 8.07
N GLU A 57 29.45 18.55 7.75
CA GLU A 57 28.45 17.49 7.92
C GLU A 57 28.51 16.44 6.80
N LEU A 58 28.76 16.82 5.54
CA LEU A 58 28.90 15.87 4.43
C LEU A 58 30.10 14.93 4.60
N HIS A 59 31.25 15.44 5.06
CA HIS A 59 32.42 14.60 5.31
C HIS A 59 32.13 13.53 6.35
N SER A 60 31.39 13.87 7.41
CA SER A 60 30.98 12.90 8.44
C SER A 60 30.06 11.79 7.90
N HIS A 61 29.17 12.11 6.95
CA HIS A 61 28.26 11.17 6.30
C HIS A 61 28.92 10.30 5.22
N GLN A 62 29.96 10.80 4.55
CA GLN A 62 30.80 10.00 3.65
C GLN A 62 31.61 8.96 4.45
N THR A 63 32.21 9.34 5.58
CA THR A 63 32.95 8.42 6.47
C THR A 63 32.06 7.46 7.27
N LYS A 64 30.81 7.82 7.57
CA LYS A 64 29.85 6.89 8.20
C LYS A 64 29.26 5.89 7.21
N ASN A 65 29.22 6.18 5.91
CA ASN A 65 28.70 5.24 4.92
C ASN A 65 29.67 4.11 4.55
N THR A 66 30.95 4.20 4.92
CA THR A 66 31.93 3.12 4.78
C THR A 66 31.88 2.12 5.95
N ASN A 67 31.35 2.51 7.11
CA ASN A 67 31.19 1.64 8.28
C ASN A 67 29.71 1.30 8.51
N ASN A 68 29.34 0.03 8.29
CA ASN A 68 28.02 -0.58 8.49
C ASN A 68 27.45 -0.40 9.92
N SER A 69 27.08 0.82 10.32
CA SER A 69 26.27 1.09 11.50
C SER A 69 24.82 1.36 11.07
N ASP A 70 23.96 0.44 11.49
CA ASP A 70 22.51 0.31 11.31
C ASP A 70 21.75 1.36 10.49
N LYS A 71 21.67 1.11 9.17
CA LYS A 71 20.65 1.74 8.32
C LYS A 71 19.27 1.28 8.77
N THR A 72 18.50 2.19 9.34
CA THR A 72 17.09 1.97 9.68
C THR A 72 16.25 2.01 8.39
N TYR A 73 15.40 1.00 8.21
CA TYR A 73 14.49 0.91 7.06
C TYR A 73 13.05 1.15 7.50
N ARG A 74 12.34 1.96 6.71
CA ARG A 74 10.90 2.16 6.85
C ARG A 74 10.19 1.33 5.78
N THR A 75 9.19 0.58 6.23
CA THR A 75 8.26 -0.11 5.34
C THR A 75 6.93 0.61 5.41
N SER A 76 6.42 1.05 4.26
CA SER A 76 5.12 1.68 4.12
C SER A 76 4.27 0.86 3.15
N ILE A 77 3.03 0.58 3.54
CA ILE A 77 2.06 -0.18 2.73
C ILE A 77 0.93 0.76 2.31
N TYR A 78 0.62 0.76 1.03
CA TYR A 78 -0.39 1.62 0.44
C TYR A 78 -1.46 0.82 -0.31
N PHE A 79 -2.69 1.27 -0.17
CA PHE A 79 -3.81 0.89 -1.03
C PHE A 79 -4.30 2.12 -1.77
N SER A 80 -4.60 2.01 -3.05
CA SER A 80 -5.20 3.14 -3.78
C SER A 80 -6.29 2.69 -4.72
N VAL A 81 -7.27 3.58 -4.90
CA VAL A 81 -8.31 3.45 -5.91
C VAL A 81 -8.17 4.61 -6.90
N TYR A 82 -8.51 4.36 -8.15
CA TYR A 82 -8.45 5.38 -9.17
C TYR A 82 -9.58 5.24 -10.18
N HIS A 83 -9.98 6.38 -10.74
CA HIS A 83 -10.95 6.45 -11.83
C HIS A 83 -10.35 7.23 -13.01
N VAL A 84 -10.69 6.81 -14.22
CA VAL A 84 -10.09 7.32 -15.46
C VAL A 84 -11.17 7.76 -16.42
N VAL A 85 -11.11 9.02 -16.83
CA VAL A 85 -11.98 9.57 -17.87
C VAL A 85 -11.12 9.97 -19.07
N LYS A 86 -11.48 9.46 -20.26
CA LYS A 86 -10.77 9.75 -21.52
C LYS A 86 -11.23 11.09 -22.11
N GLY A 87 -10.30 11.82 -22.71
CA GLY A 87 -10.54 13.10 -23.38
C GLY A 87 -10.24 14.34 -22.53
N ILE A 88 -10.81 15.49 -22.92
CA ILE A 88 -10.56 16.80 -22.32
C ILE A 88 -11.12 16.84 -20.90
N LEU A 89 -10.38 17.44 -19.97
CA LEU A 89 -10.88 17.70 -18.62
C LEU A 89 -11.80 18.93 -18.65
N THR A 90 -13.10 18.72 -18.62
CA THR A 90 -14.13 19.75 -18.43
C THR A 90 -14.53 19.82 -16.96
N ARG A 91 -15.25 20.86 -16.53
CA ARG A 91 -15.76 20.96 -15.16
C ARG A 91 -16.69 19.79 -14.81
N THR A 92 -17.56 19.39 -15.74
CA THR A 92 -18.44 18.23 -15.58
C THR A 92 -17.66 16.94 -15.34
N ARG A 93 -16.65 16.67 -16.18
CA ARG A 93 -15.78 15.49 -16.04
C ARG A 93 -14.91 15.53 -14.80
N LEU A 94 -14.52 16.73 -14.34
CA LEU A 94 -13.83 16.87 -13.06
C LEU A 94 -14.76 16.50 -11.90
N GLY A 95 -16.02 16.97 -11.91
CA GLY A 95 -17.04 16.57 -10.94
C GLY A 95 -17.23 15.06 -10.92
N GLU A 96 -17.45 14.45 -12.09
CA GLU A 96 -17.56 13.00 -12.27
C GLU A 96 -16.34 12.25 -11.71
N LEU A 97 -15.12 12.72 -12.02
CA LEU A 97 -13.88 12.12 -11.50
C LEU A 97 -13.78 12.20 -9.96
N MET A 98 -14.24 13.30 -9.37
CA MET A 98 -14.18 13.51 -7.92
C MET A 98 -15.23 12.68 -7.19
N GLU A 99 -16.45 12.62 -7.72
CA GLU A 99 -17.56 11.83 -7.19
C GLU A 99 -17.25 10.34 -7.28
N GLN A 100 -16.89 9.84 -8.47
CA GLN A 100 -16.59 8.41 -8.66
C GLN A 100 -15.41 7.93 -7.82
N VAL A 101 -14.33 8.71 -7.72
CA VAL A 101 -13.20 8.30 -6.87
C VAL A 101 -13.55 8.38 -5.38
N GLN A 102 -14.44 9.30 -4.98
CA GLN A 102 -14.94 9.39 -3.61
C GLN A 102 -15.74 8.14 -3.27
N ASP A 103 -16.67 7.73 -4.13
CA ASP A 103 -17.48 6.53 -3.94
C ASP A 103 -16.59 5.28 -3.84
N TYR A 104 -15.65 5.11 -4.78
CA TYR A 104 -14.69 4.01 -4.74
C TYR A 104 -13.86 4.01 -3.46
N SER A 105 -13.52 5.18 -2.93
CA SER A 105 -12.72 5.29 -1.71
C SER A 105 -13.50 4.96 -0.45
N LEU A 106 -14.78 5.34 -0.38
CA LEU A 106 -15.67 4.96 0.73
C LEU A 106 -15.92 3.46 0.72
N GLU A 107 -16.17 2.89 -0.46
CA GLU A 107 -16.39 1.46 -0.63
C GLU A 107 -15.13 0.65 -0.32
N LEU A 108 -13.95 1.10 -0.76
CA LEU A 108 -12.68 0.49 -0.36
C LEU A 108 -12.50 0.54 1.16
N GLN A 109 -12.73 1.70 1.78
CA GLN A 109 -12.54 1.88 3.22
C GLN A 109 -13.49 0.98 4.02
N SER A 110 -14.77 0.96 3.66
CA SER A 110 -15.79 0.10 4.27
C SER A 110 -15.41 -1.39 4.15
N ASN A 111 -15.07 -1.84 2.94
CA ASN A 111 -14.64 -3.22 2.71
C ASN A 111 -13.32 -3.54 3.41
N PHE A 112 -12.40 -2.59 3.51
CA PHE A 112 -11.15 -2.79 4.23
C PHE A 112 -11.43 -2.99 5.72
N SER A 113 -12.21 -2.12 6.36
CA SER A 113 -12.61 -2.26 7.76
C SER A 113 -13.35 -3.57 8.05
N ALA A 114 -14.20 -4.03 7.13
CA ALA A 114 -14.95 -5.27 7.28
C ALA A 114 -14.09 -6.54 7.16
N ASN A 115 -13.00 -6.49 6.39
CA ASN A 115 -12.21 -7.69 6.05
C ASN A 115 -10.80 -7.71 6.66
N PHE A 116 -10.27 -6.56 7.10
CA PHE A 116 -8.99 -6.42 7.79
C PHE A 116 -9.23 -5.98 9.23
N HIS A 117 -9.82 -6.88 10.03
CA HIS A 117 -10.07 -6.63 11.45
C HIS A 117 -8.78 -6.15 12.15
N HIS A 118 -8.90 -5.08 12.95
CA HIS A 118 -7.80 -4.45 13.70
C HIS A 118 -6.67 -3.85 12.85
N THR A 119 -6.83 -3.72 11.52
CA THR A 119 -5.91 -2.96 10.67
C THR A 119 -6.47 -1.56 10.44
N LYS A 120 -5.69 -0.52 10.72
CA LYS A 120 -6.11 0.87 10.51
C LYS A 120 -5.48 1.42 9.23
N ILE A 121 -6.31 2.00 8.36
CA ILE A 121 -5.88 2.76 7.18
C ILE A 121 -6.22 4.24 7.33
N ALA A 122 -5.33 5.11 6.86
CA ALA A 122 -5.55 6.54 6.79
C ALA A 122 -5.49 7.03 5.35
N LEU A 123 -6.48 7.82 4.96
CA LEU A 123 -6.49 8.53 3.68
C LEU A 123 -5.45 9.65 3.73
N LEU A 124 -4.50 9.64 2.79
CA LEU A 124 -3.49 10.67 2.70
C LEU A 124 -4.07 11.96 2.10
N SER A 125 -3.73 13.10 2.69
CA SER A 125 -4.16 14.41 2.22
C SER A 125 -3.05 15.45 2.37
N GLY A 126 -3.18 16.58 1.65
CA GLY A 126 -2.21 17.69 1.73
C GLY A 126 -0.76 17.24 1.49
N ASN A 127 0.12 17.61 2.42
CA ASN A 127 1.56 17.31 2.34
C ASN A 127 1.84 15.80 2.43
N ASP A 128 1.08 15.03 3.19
CA ASP A 128 1.29 13.58 3.31
C ASP A 128 1.04 12.86 1.99
N LEU A 129 0.11 13.36 1.17
CA LEU A 129 -0.14 12.84 -0.17
C LEU A 129 1.03 13.14 -1.12
N ILE A 130 1.52 14.39 -1.10
CA ILE A 130 2.67 14.81 -1.92
C ILE A 130 3.91 14.02 -1.50
N ASN A 131 4.15 13.91 -0.19
CA ASN A 131 5.24 13.15 0.39
C ASN A 131 5.09 11.66 0.09
N ALA A 132 3.89 11.08 0.06
CA ALA A 132 3.74 9.68 -0.34
C ALA A 132 4.08 9.45 -1.82
N ILE A 133 3.70 10.37 -2.71
CA ILE A 133 4.06 10.31 -4.14
C ILE A 133 5.58 10.46 -4.32
N ARG A 134 6.23 11.35 -3.55
CA ARG A 134 7.69 11.55 -3.56
C ARG A 134 8.46 10.43 -2.83
N SER A 135 7.92 9.87 -1.76
CA SER A 135 8.49 8.79 -0.94
C SER A 135 8.72 7.51 -1.73
N LEU A 136 7.99 7.33 -2.83
CA LEU A 136 8.17 6.24 -3.80
C LEU A 136 9.46 6.36 -4.61
N ILE A 137 10.04 7.55 -4.62
CA ILE A 137 11.28 7.91 -5.32
C ILE A 137 12.43 7.91 -4.31
N CYS A 138 12.29 8.62 -3.18
CA CYS A 138 13.16 8.59 -2.00
C CYS A 138 12.33 9.09 -0.80
N GLU A 139 12.38 8.43 0.36
CA GLU A 139 12.00 9.09 1.62
C GLU A 139 13.11 10.09 1.96
N LEU A 140 13.01 11.29 1.39
CA LEU A 140 13.63 12.48 1.94
C LEU A 140 12.51 13.21 2.68
N ASP A 141 12.67 13.40 3.98
CA ASP A 141 11.85 14.34 4.74
C ASP A 141 12.23 15.76 4.31
N ILE A 142 11.76 16.17 3.13
CA ILE A 142 11.86 17.57 2.71
C ILE A 142 10.63 18.25 3.29
N GLU A 143 10.80 19.02 4.36
CA GLU A 143 9.77 19.93 4.84
C GLU A 143 9.39 20.87 3.70
N ILE A 144 8.18 20.67 3.15
CA ILE A 144 7.64 21.54 2.12
C ILE A 144 7.25 22.84 2.80
N ASN A 145 8.00 23.91 2.56
CA ASN A 145 7.59 25.25 2.93
C ASN A 145 6.24 25.55 2.26
N PRO A 146 5.14 25.70 3.03
CA PRO A 146 3.78 25.84 2.49
C PRO A 146 3.56 27.12 1.66
N GLY A 147 4.57 27.99 1.56
CA GLY A 147 4.55 29.23 0.78
C GLY A 147 5.01 29.11 -0.69
N GLU A 148 5.77 28.06 -1.07
CA GLU A 148 6.33 27.97 -2.43
C GLU A 148 5.38 27.38 -3.48
N ASP A 149 4.33 26.68 -3.06
CA ASP A 149 3.42 25.95 -3.96
C ASP A 149 2.46 26.87 -4.75
N LYS A 150 2.51 28.19 -4.53
CA LYS A 150 1.51 29.10 -5.12
C LYS A 150 1.77 29.58 -6.55
N TYR A 151 2.97 29.47 -7.12
CA TYR A 151 3.19 30.01 -8.46
C TYR A 151 4.25 29.25 -9.29
N LEU A 152 3.84 28.15 -9.93
CA LEU A 152 4.55 27.64 -11.11
C LEU A 152 4.28 28.56 -12.31
N LYS A 153 4.93 29.75 -12.35
CA LYS A 153 5.09 30.55 -13.58
C LYS A 153 5.99 29.77 -14.53
N THR A 154 5.41 28.87 -15.31
CA THR A 154 6.12 28.22 -16.40
C THR A 154 6.36 29.29 -17.48
N LYS A 155 7.61 29.73 -17.65
CA LYS A 155 7.99 30.53 -18.83
C LYS A 155 7.57 29.74 -20.06
N SER A 156 6.54 30.24 -20.75
CA SER A 156 6.03 29.69 -22.00
C SER A 156 7.17 29.65 -23.02
N LYS A 157 7.80 28.49 -23.20
CA LYS A 157 8.71 28.25 -24.33
C LYS A 157 7.87 28.03 -25.60
N PHE A 158 7.24 29.10 -26.10
CA PHE A 158 6.45 29.09 -27.33
C PHE A 158 7.28 28.57 -28.52
N LEU A 159 8.60 28.79 -28.52
CA LEU A 159 9.53 28.31 -29.54
C LEU A 159 9.65 26.77 -29.65
N GLN A 160 9.31 25.99 -28.63
CA GLN A 160 9.38 24.52 -28.72
C GLN A 160 8.21 23.88 -29.48
N ILE A 161 7.18 24.67 -29.83
CA ILE A 161 5.98 24.22 -30.57
C ILE A 161 6.26 24.18 -32.08
N PHE A 162 7.05 25.14 -32.59
CA PHE A 162 7.35 25.33 -34.01
C PHE A 162 7.84 24.08 -34.77
N PRO A 163 8.80 23.28 -34.26
CA PRO A 163 9.26 22.10 -34.99
C PRO A 163 8.22 20.97 -35.01
N LYS A 164 7.30 20.92 -34.03
CA LYS A 164 6.21 19.95 -34.01
C LYS A 164 5.08 20.34 -34.97
N THR A 165 4.89 21.63 -35.27
CA THR A 165 3.82 22.13 -36.14
C THR A 165 4.12 22.10 -37.63
N LEU A 166 5.40 22.00 -38.01
CA LEU A 166 5.83 21.98 -39.41
C LEU A 166 5.26 20.79 -40.23
N PRO A 167 5.28 19.53 -39.76
CA PRO A 167 4.64 18.43 -40.49
C PRO A 167 3.11 18.58 -40.60
N PHE A 168 2.46 19.36 -39.73
CA PHE A 168 1.01 19.62 -39.81
C PHE A 168 0.69 20.61 -40.92
N LEU A 169 1.46 21.71 -41.00
CA LEU A 169 1.35 22.65 -42.12
C LEU A 169 1.66 21.95 -43.44
N PHE A 170 2.61 21.02 -43.46
CA PHE A 170 2.92 20.22 -44.65
C PHE A 170 1.77 19.27 -45.04
N THR A 171 1.16 18.54 -44.10
CA THR A 171 0.03 17.64 -44.41
C THR A 171 -1.24 18.38 -44.81
N ILE A 172 -1.56 19.50 -44.15
CA ILE A 172 -2.67 20.39 -44.55
C ILE A 172 -2.38 20.99 -45.93
N GLY A 173 -1.14 21.40 -46.19
CA GLY A 173 -0.72 21.93 -47.50
C GLY A 173 -0.82 20.89 -48.61
N LEU A 174 -0.33 19.67 -48.39
CA LEU A 174 -0.34 18.58 -49.36
C LEU A 174 -1.77 18.11 -49.69
N THR A 175 -2.62 17.98 -48.66
CA THR A 175 -4.04 17.64 -48.85
C THR A 175 -4.79 18.75 -49.59
N SER A 176 -4.52 20.02 -49.26
CA SER A 176 -5.11 21.16 -49.97
C SER A 176 -4.65 21.22 -51.43
N LEU A 177 -3.36 20.98 -51.70
CA LEU A 177 -2.81 20.92 -53.06
C LEU A 177 -3.46 19.80 -53.89
N PHE A 178 -3.61 18.62 -53.30
CA PHE A 178 -4.26 17.48 -53.97
C PHE A 178 -5.74 17.77 -54.30
N LEU A 179 -6.45 18.46 -53.42
CA LEU A 179 -7.84 18.87 -53.67
C LEU A 179 -7.94 19.96 -54.75
N ILE A 180 -6.96 20.86 -54.86
CA ILE A 180 -6.86 21.84 -55.95
C ILE A 180 -6.64 21.11 -57.30
N LEU A 181 -5.75 20.11 -57.33
CA LEU A 181 -5.50 19.27 -58.51
C LEU A 181 -6.75 18.51 -58.99
N LEU A 182 -7.69 18.23 -58.09
CA LEU A 182 -8.97 17.58 -58.40
C LEU A 182 -10.11 18.56 -58.75
N ASN A 183 -9.81 19.86 -58.92
CA ASN A 183 -10.80 20.92 -59.20
C ASN A 183 -11.94 21.01 -58.16
N VAL A 184 -11.65 20.70 -56.89
CA VAL A 184 -12.63 20.87 -55.80
C VAL A 184 -12.86 22.36 -55.52
N PRO A 185 -14.10 22.83 -55.32
CA PRO A 185 -14.36 24.25 -55.02
C PRO A 185 -13.66 24.71 -53.74
N ALA A 186 -13.14 25.94 -53.75
CA ALA A 186 -12.31 26.49 -52.67
C ALA A 186 -12.96 26.44 -51.28
N VAL A 187 -14.29 26.60 -51.19
CA VAL A 187 -15.05 26.54 -49.92
C VAL A 187 -14.92 25.16 -49.27
N PHE A 188 -14.96 24.08 -50.06
CA PHE A 188 -14.79 22.72 -49.54
C PHE A 188 -13.35 22.45 -49.11
N ILE A 189 -12.37 22.98 -49.84
CA ILE A 189 -10.94 22.86 -49.48
C ILE A 189 -10.68 23.52 -48.12
N ILE A 190 -11.19 24.74 -47.92
CA ILE A 190 -11.07 25.46 -46.63
C ILE A 190 -11.77 24.68 -45.52
N SER A 191 -12.98 24.16 -45.77
CA SER A 191 -13.72 23.38 -44.78
C SER A 191 -13.00 22.10 -44.37
N ILE A 192 -12.45 21.36 -45.34
CA ILE A 192 -11.65 20.15 -45.09
C ILE A 192 -10.38 20.51 -44.35
N ALA A 193 -9.66 21.56 -44.75
CA ALA A 193 -8.45 22.01 -44.07
C ALA A 193 -8.71 22.43 -42.62
N LEU A 194 -9.83 23.09 -42.34
CA LEU A 194 -10.24 23.46 -40.97
C LEU A 194 -10.58 22.23 -40.13
N ILE A 195 -11.34 21.27 -40.67
CA ILE A 195 -11.67 20.02 -39.98
C ILE A 195 -10.40 19.20 -39.71
N LEU A 196 -9.51 19.08 -40.71
CA LEU A 196 -8.25 18.35 -40.59
C LEU A 196 -7.32 19.04 -39.58
N GLY A 197 -7.24 20.38 -39.61
CA GLY A 197 -6.51 21.17 -38.64
C GLY A 197 -7.02 20.97 -37.21
N PHE A 198 -8.35 21.02 -37.02
CA PHE A 198 -8.97 20.76 -35.72
C PHE A 198 -8.71 19.33 -35.22
N PHE A 199 -8.85 18.33 -36.11
CA PHE A 199 -8.60 16.93 -35.81
C PHE A 199 -7.14 16.66 -35.43
N ILE A 200 -6.20 17.26 -36.16
CA ILE A 200 -4.76 17.16 -35.89
C ILE A 200 -4.41 17.81 -34.55
N ILE A 201 -4.92 19.01 -34.27
CA ILE A 201 -4.71 19.71 -33.00
C ILE A 201 -5.23 18.86 -31.83
N THR A 202 -6.42 18.27 -31.97
CA THR A 202 -7.06 17.47 -30.90
C THR A 202 -6.43 16.09 -30.69
N LEU A 203 -5.93 15.44 -31.74
CA LEU A 203 -5.25 14.14 -31.62
C LEU A 203 -3.80 14.27 -31.13
N TRP A 204 -3.09 15.31 -31.56
CA TRP A 204 -1.62 15.31 -31.52
C TRP A 204 -1.02 16.24 -30.47
N ASP A 205 -1.62 17.40 -30.18
CA ASP A 205 -1.01 18.36 -29.24
C ASP A 205 -1.55 18.22 -27.81
N ARG A 206 -1.11 17.15 -27.12
CA ARG A 206 -1.40 16.95 -25.69
C ARG A 206 -0.92 18.10 -24.81
N ASP A 207 0.16 18.77 -25.20
CA ASP A 207 0.73 19.90 -24.45
C ASP A 207 -0.17 21.14 -24.56
N LEU A 208 -0.79 21.37 -25.73
CA LEU A 208 -1.83 22.39 -25.91
C LEU A 208 -3.09 22.05 -25.13
N MET A 209 -3.56 20.79 -25.20
CA MET A 209 -4.75 20.34 -24.46
C MET A 209 -4.57 20.46 -22.94
N TYR A 210 -3.38 20.13 -22.44
CA TYR A 210 -2.99 20.33 -21.06
C TYR A 210 -3.00 21.82 -20.69
N ARG A 211 -2.41 22.69 -21.52
CA ARG A 211 -2.41 24.15 -21.30
C ARG A 211 -3.81 24.76 -21.30
N MET A 212 -4.66 24.37 -22.23
CA MET A 212 -6.06 24.80 -22.29
C MET A 212 -6.84 24.37 -21.05
N SER A 213 -6.65 23.12 -20.63
CA SER A 213 -7.27 22.61 -19.40
C SER A 213 -6.76 23.40 -18.19
N ARG A 214 -5.44 23.54 -18.04
CA ARG A 214 -4.81 24.29 -16.94
C ARG A 214 -5.32 25.72 -16.83
N SER A 215 -5.40 26.45 -17.93
CA SER A 215 -5.94 27.82 -17.95
C SER A 215 -7.37 27.88 -17.38
N ARG A 216 -8.21 26.91 -17.73
CA ARG A 216 -9.59 26.82 -17.21
C ARG A 216 -9.67 26.49 -15.72
N PHE A 217 -8.70 25.73 -15.18
CA PHE A 217 -8.70 25.28 -13.78
C PHE A 217 -7.96 26.20 -12.82
N ASN A 218 -7.04 27.05 -13.30
CA ASN A 218 -6.30 28.01 -12.46
C ASN A 218 -7.21 29.02 -11.72
N HIS A 219 -8.47 29.16 -12.12
CA HIS A 219 -9.44 30.08 -11.52
C HIS A 219 -10.44 29.41 -10.55
N LEU A 220 -10.37 28.09 -10.34
CA LEU A 220 -11.27 27.37 -9.44
C LEU A 220 -10.69 27.36 -8.01
N LYS A 221 -11.46 27.90 -7.05
CA LYS A 221 -11.11 27.87 -5.62
C LYS A 221 -11.14 26.42 -5.12
N GLY A 222 -10.10 26.01 -4.37
CA GLY A 222 -10.01 24.68 -3.75
C GLY A 222 -9.14 23.64 -4.47
N LEU A 223 -8.53 23.98 -5.62
CA LEU A 223 -7.57 23.11 -6.31
C LEU A 223 -6.15 23.65 -6.15
N ASN A 224 -5.26 22.83 -5.60
CA ASN A 224 -3.83 23.13 -5.55
C ASN A 224 -3.12 22.42 -6.70
N LEU A 225 -2.46 23.20 -7.57
CA LEU A 225 -1.64 22.66 -8.63
C LEU A 225 -0.21 22.44 -8.13
N VAL A 226 0.17 21.19 -7.95
CA VAL A 226 1.50 20.80 -7.45
C VAL A 226 2.23 19.99 -8.52
N ASP A 227 3.52 20.30 -8.74
CA ASP A 227 4.42 19.43 -9.48
C ASP A 227 5.18 18.53 -8.50
N PRO A 228 4.83 17.23 -8.41
CA PRO A 228 5.49 16.31 -7.48
C PRO A 228 6.95 16.06 -7.86
N PHE A 229 7.38 16.37 -9.10
CA PHE A 229 8.75 16.17 -9.58
C PHE A 229 9.55 17.46 -9.69
N LYS A 230 9.07 18.57 -9.09
CA LYS A 230 9.89 19.78 -8.92
C LYS A 230 11.20 19.36 -8.21
N HIS A 231 12.35 19.79 -8.76
CA HIS A 231 13.71 19.44 -8.31
C HIS A 231 14.27 18.06 -8.70
N PHE A 232 13.51 17.25 -9.44
CA PHE A 232 13.99 15.96 -9.95
C PHE A 232 14.51 16.10 -11.38
N ARG A 233 15.73 15.62 -11.65
CA ARG A 233 16.25 15.42 -13.01
C ARG A 233 16.39 13.94 -13.31
N PHE A 234 15.78 13.51 -14.40
CA PHE A 234 15.75 12.11 -14.82
C PHE A 234 16.73 11.85 -15.96
N PHE A 235 17.53 10.79 -15.83
CA PHE A 235 18.42 10.30 -16.87
C PHE A 235 18.19 8.81 -17.05
N SER A 236 18.32 8.29 -18.27
CA SER A 236 18.20 6.85 -18.54
C SER A 236 19.49 6.39 -19.20
N VAL A 237 20.22 5.48 -18.55
CA VAL A 237 21.48 4.92 -19.05
C VAL A 237 21.44 3.40 -18.83
N ASN A 238 21.77 2.61 -19.86
CA ASN A 238 21.91 1.15 -19.76
C ASN A 238 20.76 0.41 -19.05
N ASN A 239 19.50 0.80 -19.33
CA ASN A 239 18.29 0.24 -18.70
C ASN A 239 18.16 0.50 -17.18
N CYS A 240 18.93 1.45 -16.66
CA CYS A 240 18.77 2.02 -15.32
C CYS A 240 18.22 3.44 -15.43
N LEU A 241 17.29 3.78 -14.53
CA LEU A 241 16.78 5.13 -14.38
C LEU A 241 17.59 5.82 -13.28
N PHE A 242 18.26 6.90 -13.64
CA PHE A 242 18.92 7.78 -12.69
C PHE A 242 18.04 8.97 -12.38
N ILE A 243 18.02 9.34 -11.12
CA ILE A 243 17.21 10.43 -10.58
C ILE A 243 18.13 11.28 -9.73
N LEU A 244 18.40 12.49 -10.17
CA LEU A 244 19.16 13.49 -9.42
C LEU A 244 18.16 14.40 -8.70
N ILE A 245 18.27 14.48 -7.38
CA ILE A 245 17.37 15.22 -6.50
C ILE A 245 18.18 16.35 -5.85
N ASP A 246 17.68 17.58 -5.99
CA ASP A 246 18.28 18.80 -5.44
C ASP A 246 19.78 18.97 -5.73
N GLU A 247 20.28 18.38 -6.82
CA GLU A 247 21.70 18.34 -7.20
C GLU A 247 22.66 17.63 -6.21
N HIS A 248 22.17 17.16 -5.06
CA HIS A 248 22.99 16.57 -3.99
C HIS A 248 22.81 15.06 -3.81
N LEU A 249 21.71 14.49 -4.33
CA LEU A 249 21.40 13.06 -4.20
C LEU A 249 21.20 12.43 -5.57
N LEU A 250 22.04 11.45 -5.91
CA LEU A 250 21.90 10.63 -7.10
C LEU A 250 21.36 9.26 -6.73
N LEU A 251 20.19 8.93 -7.29
CA LEU A 251 19.57 7.62 -7.16
C LEU A 251 19.64 6.88 -8.48
N ALA A 252 19.98 5.61 -8.43
CA ALA A 252 19.82 4.66 -9.53
C ALA A 252 18.68 3.69 -9.20
N LYS A 253 17.81 3.42 -10.18
CA LYS A 253 16.65 2.55 -10.07
C LYS A 253 16.63 1.54 -11.20
N LYS A 254 16.35 0.28 -10.85
CA LYS A 254 16.14 -0.81 -11.82
C LYS A 254 14.80 -1.46 -11.55
N MET A 255 14.05 -1.69 -12.62
CA MET A 255 12.64 -2.06 -12.57
C MET A 255 12.36 -3.31 -13.39
N PHE A 256 11.39 -4.07 -12.93
CA PHE A 256 10.91 -5.29 -13.53
C PHE A 256 9.39 -5.24 -13.64
N ASN A 257 8.87 -5.94 -14.63
CA ASN A 257 7.45 -6.22 -14.79
C ASN A 257 7.27 -7.74 -14.88
N LEU A 258 6.13 -8.25 -14.43
CA LEU A 258 5.78 -9.66 -14.58
C LEU A 258 5.63 -10.00 -16.06
N GLY A 259 6.63 -10.67 -16.62
CA GLY A 259 6.63 -11.04 -18.03
C GLY A 259 5.79 -12.29 -18.29
N PHE A 260 5.80 -13.22 -17.35
CA PHE A 260 5.15 -14.52 -17.51
C PHE A 260 4.65 -15.05 -16.17
N ALA A 261 3.45 -15.62 -16.17
CA ALA A 261 2.87 -16.33 -15.03
C ALA A 261 2.12 -17.56 -15.52
N ASN A 262 2.57 -18.74 -15.11
CA ASN A 262 1.92 -20.01 -15.42
C ASN A 262 1.26 -20.61 -14.18
N HIS A 263 0.04 -21.09 -14.33
CA HIS A 263 -0.70 -21.78 -13.27
C HIS A 263 -0.74 -23.30 -13.51
N PRO A 264 -0.83 -24.14 -12.46
CA PRO A 264 -0.78 -23.76 -11.04
C PRO A 264 0.63 -23.36 -10.60
N SER A 265 0.71 -22.43 -9.65
CA SER A 265 1.95 -21.89 -9.08
C SER A 265 1.90 -21.97 -7.56
N LEU A 266 3.06 -22.18 -6.95
CA LEU A 266 3.27 -22.06 -5.51
C LEU A 266 3.90 -20.71 -5.24
N VAL A 267 3.28 -19.95 -4.34
CA VAL A 267 3.67 -18.58 -4.02
C VAL A 267 3.96 -18.46 -2.53
N TYR A 268 5.15 -17.99 -2.20
CA TYR A 268 5.60 -17.70 -0.84
C TYR A 268 6.06 -16.25 -0.73
N SER A 269 5.11 -15.31 -0.81
CA SER A 269 5.36 -13.86 -0.76
C SER A 269 6.18 -13.45 0.47
N GLY A 270 5.86 -14.00 1.65
CA GLY A 270 6.61 -13.71 2.88
C GLY A 270 8.09 -14.09 2.82
N LYS A 271 8.44 -15.26 2.27
CA LYS A 271 9.83 -15.68 2.09
C LYS A 271 10.59 -14.76 1.13
N PHE A 272 9.92 -14.29 0.07
CA PHE A 272 10.49 -13.30 -0.84
C PHE A 272 10.83 -11.99 -0.13
N PHE A 273 9.87 -11.42 0.63
CA PHE A 273 10.10 -10.18 1.37
C PHE A 273 11.15 -10.34 2.46
N ARG A 274 11.12 -11.46 3.20
CA ARG A 274 12.12 -11.80 4.22
C ARG A 274 13.54 -11.78 3.64
N ALA A 275 13.72 -12.36 2.46
CA ALA A 275 15.01 -12.39 1.80
C ALA A 275 15.48 -10.98 1.41
N LEU A 276 14.61 -10.08 0.94
CA LEU A 276 15.00 -8.71 0.62
C LEU A 276 15.39 -7.93 1.88
N ILE A 277 14.58 -8.05 2.93
CA ILE A 277 14.79 -7.41 4.23
C ILE A 277 16.11 -7.89 4.85
N SER A 278 16.38 -9.21 4.84
CA SER A 278 17.60 -9.78 5.40
C SER A 278 18.87 -9.32 4.66
N HIS A 279 18.77 -9.13 3.33
CA HIS A 279 19.85 -8.58 2.51
C HIS A 279 19.92 -7.04 2.56
N LYS A 280 19.04 -6.38 3.33
CA LYS A 280 18.94 -4.91 3.43
C LYS A 280 18.79 -4.23 2.06
N ILE A 281 18.06 -4.86 1.14
CA ILE A 281 17.82 -4.35 -0.21
C ILE A 281 16.55 -3.51 -0.20
N PRO A 282 16.61 -2.20 -0.49
CA PRO A 282 15.40 -1.39 -0.64
C PRO A 282 14.63 -1.81 -1.90
N PHE A 283 13.31 -1.83 -1.79
CA PHE A 283 12.45 -2.33 -2.84
C PHE A 283 11.08 -1.65 -2.87
N VAL A 284 10.47 -1.67 -4.06
CA VAL A 284 9.06 -1.34 -4.27
C VAL A 284 8.39 -2.52 -4.95
N TYR A 285 7.26 -2.96 -4.40
CA TYR A 285 6.38 -3.98 -4.97
C TYR A 285 5.04 -3.32 -5.25
N THR A 286 4.59 -3.29 -6.51
CA THR A 286 3.33 -2.65 -6.90
C THR A 286 2.49 -3.61 -7.73
N LEU A 287 1.31 -3.94 -7.21
CA LEU A 287 0.30 -4.77 -7.86
C LEU A 287 -0.90 -3.89 -8.21
N ASN A 288 -1.13 -3.66 -9.50
CA ASN A 288 -2.33 -3.00 -9.99
C ASN A 288 -3.34 -4.06 -10.47
N SER A 289 -4.59 -3.94 -10.03
CA SER A 289 -5.64 -4.93 -10.26
C SER A 289 -6.90 -4.27 -10.80
N ILE A 290 -7.37 -4.74 -11.96
CA ILE A 290 -8.55 -4.23 -12.65
C ILE A 290 -9.57 -5.37 -12.80
N PRO A 291 -10.81 -5.24 -12.33
CA PRO A 291 -11.82 -6.28 -12.50
C PRO A 291 -12.23 -6.39 -13.96
N ILE A 292 -12.39 -7.62 -14.45
CA ILE A 292 -12.78 -7.91 -15.83
C ILE A 292 -14.29 -8.03 -15.92
N TYR A 293 -14.86 -7.36 -16.92
CA TYR A 293 -16.27 -7.41 -17.31
C TYR A 293 -16.50 -8.43 -18.41
N ASP A 294 -17.75 -8.82 -18.62
CA ASP A 294 -18.14 -9.92 -19.50
C ASP A 294 -17.68 -9.73 -20.96
N GLU A 295 -17.75 -8.50 -21.47
CA GLU A 295 -17.27 -8.16 -22.82
C GLU A 295 -15.75 -8.34 -22.95
N LEU A 296 -14.99 -7.93 -21.93
CA LEU A 296 -13.55 -8.09 -21.94
C LEU A 296 -13.16 -9.56 -21.74
N PHE A 297 -13.94 -10.30 -20.93
CA PHE A 297 -13.77 -11.72 -20.74
C PHE A 297 -13.94 -12.50 -22.06
N SER A 298 -15.01 -12.21 -22.82
CA SER A 298 -15.29 -12.87 -24.10
C SER A 298 -14.13 -12.66 -25.09
N LYS A 299 -13.67 -11.42 -25.20
CA LYS A 299 -12.65 -10.98 -26.16
C LYS A 299 -11.24 -11.44 -25.81
N GLU A 300 -10.88 -11.42 -24.53
CA GLU A 300 -9.48 -11.57 -24.13
C GLU A 300 -9.20 -12.80 -23.28
N CYS A 301 -10.16 -13.30 -22.49
CA CYS A 301 -9.91 -14.38 -21.52
C CYS A 301 -10.23 -15.78 -22.06
N THR A 302 -11.21 -15.91 -22.95
CA THR A 302 -11.70 -17.21 -23.48
C THR A 302 -10.60 -18.09 -24.09
N LYS A 303 -9.61 -17.46 -24.73
CA LYS A 303 -8.46 -18.15 -25.33
C LYS A 303 -7.49 -18.78 -24.30
N TYR A 304 -7.52 -18.32 -23.05
CA TYR A 304 -6.66 -18.81 -21.97
C TYR A 304 -7.34 -19.87 -21.10
N LEU A 305 -8.60 -20.20 -21.36
CA LEU A 305 -9.32 -21.21 -20.61
C LEU A 305 -8.83 -22.62 -20.99
N ASN A 306 -8.63 -23.47 -19.99
CA ASN A 306 -8.37 -24.89 -20.23
C ASN A 306 -9.65 -25.59 -20.74
N MET A 307 -9.50 -26.77 -21.35
CA MET A 307 -10.62 -27.49 -21.96
C MET A 307 -11.71 -27.84 -20.94
N ASP A 308 -11.35 -28.21 -19.71
CA ASP A 308 -12.33 -28.54 -18.67
C ASP A 308 -13.17 -27.32 -18.27
N THR A 309 -12.56 -26.14 -18.20
CA THR A 309 -13.29 -24.90 -17.93
C THR A 309 -14.19 -24.54 -19.11
N LYS A 310 -13.72 -24.72 -20.34
CA LYS A 310 -14.56 -24.51 -21.54
C LYS A 310 -15.80 -25.41 -21.50
N LYS A 311 -15.61 -26.71 -21.25
CA LYS A 311 -16.71 -27.67 -21.05
C LYS A 311 -17.65 -27.26 -19.92
N SER A 312 -17.11 -26.77 -18.80
CA SER A 312 -17.93 -26.28 -17.68
C SER A 312 -18.78 -25.05 -18.02
N LEU A 313 -18.40 -24.31 -19.07
CA LEU A 313 -19.06 -23.09 -19.53
C LEU A 313 -19.88 -23.30 -20.83
N GLU A 314 -19.92 -24.52 -21.38
CA GLU A 314 -20.81 -24.89 -22.48
C GLU A 314 -22.27 -24.77 -22.04
N GLY A 315 -23.11 -24.10 -22.83
CA GLY A 315 -24.51 -23.81 -22.48
C GLY A 315 -24.71 -22.65 -21.50
N ILE A 316 -23.64 -22.17 -20.83
CA ILE A 316 -23.65 -20.99 -19.94
C ILE A 316 -23.15 -19.76 -20.70
N PHE A 317 -21.98 -19.88 -21.33
CA PHE A 317 -21.29 -18.77 -21.99
C PHE A 317 -20.95 -19.08 -23.45
N PHE A 318 -20.60 -20.35 -23.75
CA PHE A 318 -20.35 -20.79 -25.12
C PHE A 318 -21.61 -21.42 -25.71
N ILE A 319 -22.00 -20.95 -26.90
CA ILE A 319 -23.09 -21.53 -27.68
C ILE A 319 -22.57 -22.84 -28.29
N THR A 320 -23.19 -23.95 -27.94
CA THR A 320 -22.96 -25.25 -28.59
C THR A 320 -23.81 -25.33 -29.85
N LEU A 321 -23.17 -25.34 -31.00
CA LEU A 321 -23.79 -25.72 -32.27
C LEU A 321 -23.78 -27.26 -32.32
N ASP A 322 -24.96 -27.86 -32.14
CA ASP A 322 -25.30 -29.25 -32.47
C ASP A 322 -24.52 -30.39 -31.78
N GLY A 323 -24.88 -30.69 -30.52
CA GLY A 323 -24.48 -31.93 -29.85
C GLY A 323 -25.65 -32.55 -29.06
N PRO A 324 -25.80 -33.89 -29.02
CA PRO A 324 -26.95 -34.57 -28.41
C PRO A 324 -27.08 -34.43 -26.88
N ASN A 325 -26.14 -33.74 -26.22
CA ASN A 325 -26.11 -33.51 -24.77
C ASN A 325 -25.91 -32.02 -24.46
N THR A 326 -26.73 -31.14 -25.01
CA THR A 326 -26.73 -29.73 -24.59
C THR A 326 -27.25 -29.60 -23.17
N ARG A 327 -26.42 -29.13 -22.24
CA ARG A 327 -26.89 -28.63 -20.95
C ARG A 327 -27.69 -27.35 -21.22
N ASN A 328 -29.00 -27.48 -21.41
CA ASN A 328 -29.89 -26.33 -21.50
C ASN A 328 -30.01 -25.70 -20.12
N VAL A 329 -29.16 -24.69 -19.87
CA VAL A 329 -29.21 -23.89 -18.65
C VAL A 329 -30.33 -22.87 -18.77
N LYS A 330 -31.24 -22.86 -17.79
CA LYS A 330 -32.43 -21.97 -17.79
C LYS A 330 -32.05 -20.48 -17.68
N TYR A 331 -30.98 -20.16 -16.94
CA TYR A 331 -30.50 -18.79 -16.73
C TYR A 331 -28.97 -18.67 -16.95
N PRO A 332 -28.49 -18.67 -18.21
CA PRO A 332 -27.05 -18.72 -18.51
C PRO A 332 -26.25 -17.54 -17.94
N LYS A 333 -26.81 -16.33 -17.96
CA LYS A 333 -26.14 -15.13 -17.40
C LYS A 333 -25.95 -15.22 -15.89
N GLU A 334 -26.96 -15.67 -15.15
CA GLU A 334 -26.88 -15.82 -13.70
C GLU A 334 -25.89 -16.91 -13.30
N GLU A 335 -25.89 -18.04 -14.01
CA GLU A 335 -24.91 -19.09 -13.79
C GLU A 335 -23.48 -18.62 -14.10
N PHE A 336 -23.29 -17.79 -15.13
CA PHE A 336 -21.99 -17.19 -15.42
C PHE A 336 -21.51 -16.28 -14.29
N TYR A 337 -22.38 -15.41 -13.76
CA TYR A 337 -22.02 -14.57 -12.61
C TYR A 337 -21.75 -15.40 -11.36
N ASN A 338 -22.55 -16.44 -11.09
CA ASN A 338 -22.30 -17.38 -9.99
C ASN A 338 -20.96 -18.12 -10.16
N TRP A 339 -20.60 -18.46 -11.41
CA TRP A 339 -19.32 -19.09 -11.74
C TRP A 339 -18.13 -18.15 -11.48
N LEU A 340 -18.27 -16.86 -11.81
CA LEU A 340 -17.28 -15.82 -11.49
C LEU A 340 -17.20 -15.57 -9.98
N ASP A 341 -18.35 -15.51 -9.31
CA ASP A 341 -18.48 -15.23 -7.88
C ASP A 341 -17.78 -16.28 -7.02
N LYS A 342 -17.95 -17.57 -7.37
CA LYS A 342 -17.22 -18.70 -6.76
C LYS A 342 -15.70 -18.59 -6.90
N ARG A 343 -15.19 -17.75 -7.80
CA ARG A 343 -13.76 -17.51 -8.06
C ARG A 343 -13.27 -16.16 -7.56
N SER A 344 -14.14 -15.38 -6.91
CA SER A 344 -13.88 -14.00 -6.47
C SER A 344 -13.54 -13.09 -7.66
N GLY A 345 -14.21 -13.35 -8.78
CA GLY A 345 -14.04 -12.63 -10.03
C GLY A 345 -12.79 -12.99 -10.82
N LEU A 346 -12.63 -12.30 -11.94
CA LEU A 346 -11.46 -12.34 -12.80
C LEU A 346 -10.83 -10.96 -12.88
N TRP A 347 -9.51 -10.93 -12.82
CA TRP A 347 -8.73 -9.73 -12.63
C TRP A 347 -7.63 -9.63 -13.68
N LYS A 348 -7.55 -8.46 -14.30
CA LYS A 348 -6.41 -8.05 -15.11
C LYS A 348 -5.38 -7.42 -14.17
N ILE A 349 -4.20 -8.03 -14.10
CA ILE A 349 -3.17 -7.61 -13.16
C ILE A 349 -1.93 -7.10 -13.89
N ASN A 350 -1.26 -6.13 -13.29
CA ASN A 350 0.07 -5.70 -13.67
C ASN A 350 0.91 -5.59 -12.41
N LEU A 351 1.97 -6.39 -12.35
CA LEU A 351 2.92 -6.42 -11.23
C LEU A 351 4.23 -5.80 -11.68
N THR A 352 4.68 -4.76 -10.96
CA THR A 352 5.99 -4.15 -11.11
C THR A 352 6.78 -4.24 -9.82
N LEU A 353 8.08 -4.54 -9.95
CA LEU A 353 9.02 -4.55 -8.85
C LEU A 353 10.20 -3.65 -9.19
N SER A 354 10.73 -2.93 -8.21
CA SER A 354 11.95 -2.18 -8.39
C SER A 354 12.82 -2.20 -7.17
N THR A 355 14.10 -1.92 -7.39
CA THR A 355 15.09 -1.70 -6.35
C THR A 355 15.89 -0.45 -6.70
N ASN A 356 16.41 0.22 -5.67
CA ASN A 356 17.18 1.43 -5.81
C ASN A 356 18.51 1.36 -5.04
N SER A 357 19.40 2.29 -5.36
CA SER A 357 20.56 2.63 -4.55
C SER A 357 20.85 4.10 -4.75
N TYR A 358 21.46 4.72 -3.75
CA TYR A 358 21.69 6.15 -3.75
C TYR A 358 23.12 6.48 -3.32
N LYS A 359 23.59 7.67 -3.72
CA LYS A 359 24.86 8.27 -3.33
C LYS A 359 24.67 9.77 -3.14
N PHE A 360 25.27 10.30 -2.08
CA PHE A 360 25.35 11.73 -1.81
C PHE A 360 26.65 12.30 -2.37
N SER A 361 26.58 13.43 -3.05
CA SER A 361 27.75 14.19 -3.48
C SER A 361 27.36 15.62 -3.82
N ASN A 362 28.30 16.56 -3.64
CA ASN A 362 28.14 17.94 -4.11
C ASN A 362 28.36 18.07 -5.62
N ARG A 363 29.08 17.11 -6.23
CA ARG A 363 29.28 16.98 -7.67
C ARG A 363 29.29 15.51 -8.05
N PHE A 364 28.52 15.16 -9.08
CA PHE A 364 28.50 13.80 -9.60
C PHE A 364 29.36 13.70 -10.85
N GLU A 365 30.29 12.76 -10.84
CA GLU A 365 31.11 12.40 -12.00
C GLU A 365 30.57 11.12 -12.65
N MET A 366 30.97 10.85 -13.89
CA MET A 366 30.56 9.63 -14.60
C MET A 366 30.96 8.33 -13.86
N GLY A 367 32.00 8.38 -13.02
CA GLY A 367 32.38 7.29 -12.13
C GLY A 367 31.28 6.92 -11.13
N ASP A 368 30.59 7.91 -10.56
CA ASP A 368 29.51 7.72 -9.59
C ASP A 368 28.30 7.00 -10.20
N PHE A 369 27.95 7.37 -11.43
CA PHE A 369 26.88 6.72 -12.18
C PHE A 369 27.19 5.24 -12.41
N LYS A 370 28.42 4.91 -12.83
CA LYS A 370 28.86 3.52 -13.05
C LYS A 370 28.91 2.71 -11.75
N GLU A 371 29.34 3.32 -10.65
CA GLU A 371 29.38 2.68 -9.33
C GLU A 371 27.97 2.32 -8.87
N LEU A 372 27.05 3.29 -8.92
CA LEU A 372 25.64 3.09 -8.56
C LEU A 372 24.97 2.06 -9.48
N GLU A 373 25.23 2.10 -10.78
CA GLU A 373 24.74 1.11 -11.74
C GLU A 373 25.13 -0.31 -11.33
N LYS A 374 26.41 -0.53 -11.00
CA LYS A 374 26.91 -1.84 -10.53
C LYS A 374 26.23 -2.28 -9.24
N LYS A 375 26.03 -1.36 -8.29
CA LYS A 375 25.38 -1.65 -7.00
C LYS A 375 23.92 -2.05 -7.18
N VAL A 376 23.17 -1.26 -7.94
CA VAL A 376 21.77 -1.57 -8.27
C VAL A 376 21.65 -2.85 -9.08
N ASP A 377 22.56 -3.11 -10.02
CA ASP A 377 22.54 -4.35 -10.80
C ASP A 377 22.68 -5.59 -9.89
N ARG A 378 23.61 -5.56 -8.92
CA ARG A 378 23.74 -6.62 -7.91
C ARG A 378 22.45 -6.81 -7.11
N ASN A 379 21.88 -5.73 -6.57
CA ASN A 379 20.62 -5.77 -5.82
C ASN A 379 19.46 -6.31 -6.68
N SER A 380 19.40 -5.90 -7.94
CA SER A 380 18.36 -6.31 -8.88
C SER A 380 18.42 -7.80 -9.21
N LYS A 381 19.63 -8.38 -9.28
CA LYS A 381 19.84 -9.81 -9.48
C LYS A 381 19.37 -10.61 -8.27
N VAL A 382 19.67 -10.14 -7.05
CA VAL A 382 19.19 -10.77 -5.81
C VAL A 382 17.67 -10.69 -5.74
N LEU A 383 17.08 -9.53 -6.02
CA LEU A 383 15.63 -9.34 -6.05
C LEU A 383 14.96 -10.30 -7.03
N ARG A 384 15.45 -10.34 -8.27
CA ARG A 384 14.90 -11.21 -9.30
C ARG A 384 15.00 -12.68 -8.92
N LYS A 385 16.18 -13.13 -8.48
CA LYS A 385 16.40 -14.53 -8.07
C LYS A 385 15.53 -14.91 -6.88
N SER A 386 15.40 -14.02 -5.88
CA SER A 386 14.53 -14.23 -4.73
C SER A 386 13.06 -14.35 -5.17
N PHE A 387 12.60 -13.50 -6.09
CA PHE A 387 11.25 -13.57 -6.62
C PHE A 387 10.99 -14.88 -7.37
N GLU A 388 11.82 -15.21 -8.35
CA GLU A 388 11.63 -16.42 -9.19
C GLU A 388 11.76 -17.73 -8.38
N ASN A 389 12.50 -17.73 -7.27
CA ASN A 389 12.58 -18.87 -6.35
C ASN A 389 11.34 -19.05 -5.46
N ASN A 390 10.66 -17.95 -5.10
CA ASN A 390 9.52 -17.98 -4.17
C ASN A 390 8.15 -17.91 -4.88
N PHE A 391 8.13 -17.48 -6.14
CA PHE A 391 6.96 -17.47 -7.03
C PHE A 391 7.20 -18.46 -8.17
N SER A 392 6.90 -19.73 -7.93
CA SER A 392 7.22 -20.78 -8.90
C SER A 392 6.45 -20.56 -10.20
N ARG A 393 7.14 -20.74 -11.34
CA ARG A 393 6.60 -20.53 -12.70
C ARG A 393 6.23 -19.08 -13.03
N PHE A 394 6.68 -18.10 -12.24
CA PHE A 394 6.61 -16.69 -12.57
C PHE A 394 7.98 -16.22 -13.05
N LYS A 395 8.03 -15.37 -14.08
CA LYS A 395 9.29 -14.79 -14.56
C LYS A 395 9.18 -13.28 -14.69
N LEU A 396 10.22 -12.60 -14.21
CA LEU A 396 10.34 -11.16 -14.31
C LEU A 396 11.06 -10.75 -15.60
N MET A 397 10.53 -9.72 -16.24
CA MET A 397 11.13 -9.06 -17.40
C MET A 397 11.71 -7.72 -16.97
N SER A 398 13.00 -7.48 -17.26
CA SER A 398 13.63 -6.18 -16.99
C SER A 398 13.02 -5.11 -17.89
N LEU A 399 12.68 -3.97 -17.31
CA LEU A 399 12.16 -2.85 -18.07
C LEU A 399 13.29 -2.05 -18.72
N ASN A 400 13.10 -1.63 -19.97
CA ASN A 400 14.03 -0.79 -20.70
C ASN A 400 13.31 0.35 -21.44
N LYS A 401 14.03 1.45 -21.72
CA LYS A 401 13.55 2.58 -22.54
C LYS A 401 12.13 3.04 -22.16
N LYS A 402 11.16 2.92 -23.08
CA LYS A 402 9.76 3.34 -22.89
C LYS A 402 9.02 2.51 -21.83
N LEU A 403 9.39 1.24 -21.64
CA LEU A 403 8.81 0.39 -20.59
C LEU A 403 9.26 0.85 -19.21
N LEU A 404 10.52 1.27 -19.08
CA LEU A 404 11.07 1.80 -17.83
C LEU A 404 10.30 3.05 -17.37
N ILE A 405 10.02 3.97 -18.29
CA ILE A 405 9.18 5.16 -18.01
C ILE A 405 7.77 4.73 -17.59
N SER A 406 7.17 3.77 -18.30
CA SER A 406 5.80 3.31 -17.99
C SER A 406 5.74 2.62 -16.62
N GLY A 407 6.76 1.84 -16.26
CA GLY A 407 6.92 1.23 -14.94
C GLY A 407 7.09 2.28 -13.86
N PHE A 408 7.95 3.28 -14.08
CA PHE A 408 8.18 4.35 -13.13
C PHE A 408 6.91 5.16 -12.84
N LEU A 409 6.17 5.54 -13.88
CA LEU A 409 4.89 6.25 -13.75
C LEU A 409 3.84 5.38 -13.03
N SER A 410 3.79 4.08 -13.35
CA SER A 410 2.91 3.12 -12.69
C SER A 410 3.15 3.04 -11.19
N GLU A 411 4.42 2.98 -10.76
CA GLU A 411 4.75 2.97 -9.33
C GLU A 411 4.42 4.30 -8.64
N CYS A 412 4.74 5.44 -9.27
CA CYS A 412 4.55 6.77 -8.65
C CYS A 412 3.06 7.14 -8.52
N PHE A 413 2.28 6.92 -9.59
CA PHE A 413 0.87 7.34 -9.65
C PHE A 413 -0.12 6.22 -9.33
N LYS A 414 0.37 5.01 -9.06
CA LYS A 414 -0.42 3.85 -8.63
C LYS A 414 -1.59 3.56 -9.58
N ASN A 415 -1.32 3.60 -10.88
CA ASN A 415 -2.28 3.28 -11.94
C ASN A 415 -1.56 2.83 -13.22
N ASN A 416 -2.30 2.43 -14.24
CA ASN A 416 -1.74 1.93 -15.51
C ASN A 416 -2.22 2.69 -16.76
N GLU A 417 -2.99 3.76 -16.62
CA GLU A 417 -3.74 4.35 -17.74
C GLU A 417 -3.13 5.67 -18.23
N PHE A 418 -1.81 5.65 -18.50
CA PHE A 418 -1.05 6.85 -18.86
C PHE A 418 -1.13 7.25 -20.34
N ARG A 419 -1.68 6.38 -21.20
CA ARG A 419 -1.79 6.59 -22.65
C ARG A 419 -3.20 6.28 -23.13
N LEU A 420 -3.54 6.70 -24.36
CA LEU A 420 -4.83 6.41 -24.99
C LEU A 420 -5.13 4.89 -25.07
N GLY A 421 -4.07 4.08 -25.25
CA GLY A 421 -4.10 2.62 -25.19
C GLY A 421 -3.67 2.02 -23.85
N GLY A 422 -3.60 2.80 -22.77
CA GLY A 422 -3.21 2.35 -21.43
C GLY A 422 -1.69 2.37 -21.17
N THR A 423 -1.12 1.21 -20.83
CA THR A 423 0.31 1.04 -20.52
C THR A 423 1.01 0.12 -21.51
N HIS A 424 2.33 0.23 -21.61
CA HIS A 424 3.16 -0.74 -22.34
C HIS A 424 3.60 -1.93 -21.46
N LEU A 425 3.28 -1.90 -20.17
CA LEU A 425 3.61 -2.99 -19.26
C LEU A 425 2.78 -4.23 -19.61
N ASN A 426 3.37 -5.41 -19.44
CA ASN A 426 2.63 -6.66 -19.62
C ASN A 426 1.61 -6.79 -18.49
N TYR A 427 0.47 -7.38 -18.83
CA TYR A 427 -0.57 -7.73 -17.90
C TYR A 427 -0.90 -9.22 -18.02
N HIS A 428 -1.45 -9.77 -16.94
CA HIS A 428 -1.87 -11.17 -16.88
C HIS A 428 -3.29 -11.27 -16.31
N TYR A 429 -3.93 -12.41 -16.52
CA TYR A 429 -5.29 -12.67 -16.08
C TYR A 429 -5.33 -13.68 -14.95
N PHE A 430 -5.92 -13.28 -13.82
CA PHE A 430 -5.94 -14.06 -12.58
C PHE A 430 -7.37 -14.22 -12.07
N GLN A 431 -7.68 -15.39 -11.53
CA GLN A 431 -8.85 -15.56 -10.67
C GLN A 431 -8.60 -14.86 -9.34
N GLY A 432 -9.63 -14.24 -8.75
CA GLY A 432 -9.51 -13.52 -7.48
C GLY A 432 -8.91 -14.39 -6.37
N LYS A 433 -9.31 -15.67 -6.30
CA LYS A 433 -8.73 -16.66 -5.37
C LYS A 433 -7.20 -16.81 -5.49
N LYS A 434 -6.64 -16.62 -6.67
CA LYS A 434 -5.18 -16.66 -6.92
C LYS A 434 -4.51 -15.30 -6.79
N LEU A 435 -5.26 -14.22 -6.99
CA LEU A 435 -4.79 -12.86 -6.76
C LEU A 435 -4.42 -12.62 -5.29
N ILE A 436 -5.10 -13.29 -4.35
CA ILE A 436 -4.82 -13.22 -2.90
C ILE A 436 -3.33 -13.47 -2.61
N GLU A 437 -2.71 -14.45 -3.28
CA GLU A 437 -1.30 -14.82 -3.08
C GLU A 437 -0.33 -13.68 -3.45
N LEU A 438 -0.75 -12.74 -4.29
CA LEU A 438 0.02 -11.54 -4.69
C LEU A 438 -0.33 -10.30 -3.88
N ALA A 439 -1.57 -10.21 -3.39
CA ALA A 439 -2.10 -9.07 -2.65
C ALA A 439 -1.98 -9.21 -1.11
N GLU A 440 -1.50 -10.36 -0.63
CA GLU A 440 -1.35 -10.62 0.80
C GLU A 440 -0.35 -9.66 1.45
N VAL A 441 -0.76 -9.08 2.58
CA VAL A 441 0.12 -8.30 3.44
C VAL A 441 0.98 -9.28 4.25
N ALA A 442 2.24 -9.41 3.86
CA ALA A 442 3.14 -10.39 4.44
C ALA A 442 3.43 -10.10 5.93
N ASN A 443 3.55 -11.17 6.72
CA ASN A 443 3.81 -11.06 8.15
C ASN A 443 5.15 -10.38 8.45
N GLU A 444 6.11 -10.47 7.54
CA GLU A 444 7.43 -9.84 7.61
C GLU A 444 7.38 -8.30 7.75
N PHE A 445 6.25 -7.66 7.45
CA PHE A 445 6.09 -6.21 7.59
C PHE A 445 5.55 -5.78 8.96
N LYS A 446 5.09 -6.72 9.77
CA LYS A 446 4.57 -6.47 11.11
C LYS A 446 5.73 -6.06 12.01
N LYS A 447 5.69 -4.83 12.52
CA LYS A 447 6.68 -4.30 13.46
C LYS A 447 6.04 -4.27 14.84
N GLY A 448 6.40 -5.22 15.70
CA GLY A 448 5.97 -5.30 17.08
C GLY A 448 6.79 -6.33 17.86
N ILE A 449 6.81 -6.19 19.19
CA ILE A 449 7.09 -7.30 20.10
C ILE A 449 5.84 -8.17 20.05
N GLU A 450 5.97 -9.51 20.02
CA GLU A 450 4.83 -10.45 20.01
C GLU A 450 3.75 -10.01 21.01
N THR A 451 2.79 -9.25 20.53
CA THR A 451 1.62 -8.88 21.31
C THR A 451 0.67 -10.01 21.02
N ARG A 452 0.79 -11.08 21.83
CA ARG A 452 -0.29 -12.04 21.97
C ARG A 452 -1.50 -11.20 22.37
N ILE A 453 -2.40 -10.98 21.42
CA ILE A 453 -3.71 -10.43 21.71
C ILE A 453 -4.24 -11.37 22.78
N ALA A 454 -4.41 -10.86 24.00
CA ALA A 454 -5.02 -11.64 25.05
C ALA A 454 -6.36 -12.11 24.48
N ALA A 455 -6.61 -13.42 24.52
CA ALA A 455 -7.84 -13.97 23.99
C ALA A 455 -9.01 -13.13 24.52
N GLU A 456 -9.89 -12.68 23.63
CA GLU A 456 -11.10 -11.95 23.98
C GLU A 456 -11.93 -12.83 24.92
N PHE A 457 -11.71 -12.68 26.22
CA PHE A 457 -12.57 -13.21 27.25
C PHE A 457 -13.43 -12.05 27.68
N ASN A 458 -14.70 -12.05 27.26
CA ASN A 458 -15.67 -11.15 27.86
C ASN A 458 -15.69 -11.44 29.36
N THR A 459 -15.19 -10.50 30.15
CA THR A 459 -15.24 -10.59 31.61
C THR A 459 -16.71 -10.62 32.03
N PRO A 460 -17.15 -11.59 32.85
CA PRO A 460 -18.51 -11.54 33.38
C PRO A 460 -18.73 -10.22 34.13
N MET A 461 -19.72 -9.42 33.73
CA MET A 461 -19.96 -8.08 34.30
C MET A 461 -20.28 -8.10 35.81
N HIS A 462 -20.64 -9.27 36.36
CA HIS A 462 -20.93 -9.47 37.77
C HIS A 462 -20.25 -10.73 38.30
N LEU A 463 -19.21 -10.54 39.11
CA LEU A 463 -18.57 -11.60 39.89
C LEU A 463 -19.09 -11.54 41.33
N ASN A 464 -19.65 -12.64 41.82
CA ASN A 464 -20.07 -12.77 43.21
C ASN A 464 -18.85 -12.97 44.10
N ASN A 465 -18.37 -11.89 44.73
CA ASN A 465 -17.19 -11.91 45.60
C ASN A 465 -17.61 -11.74 47.07
N PHE A 466 -17.10 -12.60 47.94
CA PHE A 466 -17.21 -12.45 49.40
C PHE A 466 -16.06 -11.60 49.95
N ILE A 467 -14.85 -11.77 49.40
CA ILE A 467 -13.72 -10.83 49.55
C ILE A 467 -13.23 -10.39 48.18
N SER A 468 -12.63 -9.20 48.09
CA SER A 468 -12.00 -8.68 46.88
C SER A 468 -10.49 -8.66 47.00
N ILE A 469 -9.78 -9.32 46.08
CA ILE A 469 -8.31 -9.37 46.07
C ILE A 469 -7.70 -8.58 44.91
N GLY A 470 -8.51 -7.94 44.08
CA GLY A 470 -8.04 -7.10 42.97
C GLY A 470 -9.17 -6.75 42.01
N HIS A 471 -8.82 -6.37 40.80
CA HIS A 471 -9.74 -6.15 39.70
C HIS A 471 -9.37 -7.02 38.51
N THR A 472 -10.37 -7.37 37.70
CA THR A 472 -10.14 -7.81 36.33
C THR A 472 -9.62 -6.63 35.52
N ILE A 473 -8.79 -6.90 34.51
CA ILE A 473 -8.28 -5.87 33.61
C ILE A 473 -9.03 -6.03 32.29
N ASN A 474 -9.69 -4.96 31.85
CA ASN A 474 -10.24 -4.89 30.52
C ASN A 474 -9.07 -4.86 29.54
N THR A 475 -8.96 -5.90 28.71
CA THR A 475 -7.83 -6.06 27.80
C THR A 475 -7.92 -5.21 26.54
N GLU A 476 -9.08 -4.60 26.26
CA GLU A 476 -9.28 -3.64 25.17
C GLU A 476 -8.74 -2.24 25.53
N PHE A 477 -9.02 -1.80 26.76
CA PHE A 477 -8.63 -0.46 27.24
C PHE A 477 -7.41 -0.46 28.18
N LEU A 478 -6.94 -1.64 28.64
CA LEU A 478 -5.89 -1.82 29.65
C LEU A 478 -6.19 -1.12 30.99
N GLU A 479 -7.46 -1.12 31.39
CA GLU A 479 -7.96 -0.48 32.61
C GLU A 479 -8.62 -1.52 33.54
N GLU A 480 -8.64 -1.23 34.85
CA GLU A 480 -9.35 -2.06 35.83
C GLU A 480 -10.86 -1.99 35.58
N GLU A 481 -11.55 -3.12 35.56
CA GLU A 481 -12.96 -3.20 35.13
C GLU A 481 -13.91 -3.63 36.26
N VAL A 482 -13.81 -4.89 36.73
CA VAL A 482 -14.71 -5.45 37.75
C VAL A 482 -13.89 -5.98 38.92
N PRO A 483 -14.29 -5.77 40.19
CA PRO A 483 -13.59 -6.37 41.32
C PRO A 483 -13.59 -7.89 41.20
N LEU A 484 -12.44 -8.49 41.50
CA LEU A 484 -12.20 -9.93 41.48
C LEU A 484 -11.87 -10.39 42.89
N GLY A 485 -12.51 -11.46 43.32
CA GLY A 485 -12.02 -12.22 44.45
C GLY A 485 -12.67 -13.57 44.61
N PHE A 486 -12.93 -13.95 45.86
CA PHE A 486 -13.35 -15.31 46.19
C PHE A 486 -14.69 -15.30 46.88
N THR A 487 -15.52 -16.30 46.58
CA THR A 487 -16.71 -16.63 47.37
C THR A 487 -16.30 -17.27 48.72
N SER A 488 -17.18 -17.20 49.72
CA SER A 488 -16.97 -17.86 51.02
C SER A 488 -16.68 -19.36 50.88
N LYS A 489 -17.32 -20.04 49.90
CA LYS A 489 -17.08 -21.47 49.63
C LYS A 489 -15.68 -21.72 49.04
N GLN A 490 -15.21 -20.86 48.13
CA GLN A 490 -13.89 -20.99 47.53
C GLN A 490 -12.77 -20.76 48.56
N LEU A 491 -12.95 -19.82 49.50
CA LEU A 491 -11.96 -19.55 50.55
C LEU A 491 -11.67 -20.76 51.43
N LYS A 492 -12.69 -21.58 51.73
CA LYS A 492 -12.52 -22.81 52.54
C LYS A 492 -11.66 -23.87 51.86
N HIS A 493 -11.48 -23.77 50.54
CA HIS A 493 -10.74 -24.73 49.72
C HIS A 493 -9.72 -24.04 48.81
N LEU A 494 -9.19 -22.89 49.24
CA LEU A 494 -8.25 -22.12 48.44
C LEU A 494 -6.86 -22.74 48.47
N LEU A 495 -6.34 -23.09 47.29
CA LEU A 495 -4.96 -23.51 47.11
C LEU A 495 -4.24 -22.50 46.20
N ILE A 496 -3.21 -21.84 46.73
CA ILE A 496 -2.39 -20.89 45.97
C ILE A 496 -1.12 -21.61 45.51
N THR A 497 -1.07 -21.98 44.23
CA THR A 497 0.09 -22.61 43.59
C THR A 497 0.73 -21.68 42.57
N ASN A 498 1.99 -21.95 42.18
CA ASN A 498 2.80 -21.20 41.21
C ASN A 498 3.30 -19.82 41.67
N GLY A 499 4.13 -19.17 40.85
CA GLY A 499 4.77 -17.87 41.13
C GLY A 499 6.05 -17.97 41.98
N ALA A 500 6.67 -16.82 42.27
CA ALA A 500 7.76 -16.76 43.24
C ALA A 500 7.22 -16.85 44.68
N HIS A 501 8.04 -17.30 45.63
CA HIS A 501 7.64 -17.48 47.03
C HIS A 501 7.00 -16.22 47.63
N TYR A 502 7.66 -15.07 47.48
CA TYR A 502 7.19 -13.80 48.00
C TYR A 502 5.85 -13.34 47.38
N HIS A 503 5.60 -13.63 46.10
CA HIS A 503 4.32 -13.31 45.46
C HIS A 503 3.17 -14.12 46.04
N ARG A 504 3.37 -15.42 46.29
CA ARG A 504 2.36 -16.25 46.96
C ARG A 504 2.06 -15.72 48.35
N GLU A 505 3.10 -15.36 49.08
CA GLU A 505 2.99 -14.83 50.43
C GLU A 505 2.22 -13.52 50.49
N HIS A 506 2.51 -12.57 49.59
CA HIS A 506 1.74 -11.33 49.48
C HIS A 506 0.28 -11.57 49.09
N ALA A 507 0.01 -12.52 48.19
CA ALA A 507 -1.36 -12.88 47.83
C ALA A 507 -2.12 -13.45 49.04
N MET A 508 -1.48 -14.29 49.85
CA MET A 508 -2.06 -14.81 51.09
C MET A 508 -2.29 -13.70 52.12
N MET A 509 -1.33 -12.79 52.31
CA MET A 509 -1.50 -11.63 53.21
C MET A 509 -2.67 -10.74 52.77
N LYS A 510 -2.84 -10.54 51.46
CA LYS A 510 -3.97 -9.77 50.91
C LYS A 510 -5.32 -10.45 51.12
N VAL A 511 -5.38 -11.78 51.04
CA VAL A 511 -6.58 -12.55 51.40
C VAL A 511 -6.89 -12.35 52.89
N VAL A 512 -5.89 -12.53 53.76
CA VAL A 512 -6.07 -12.39 55.20
C VAL A 512 -6.45 -10.96 55.60
N SER A 513 -5.88 -9.93 54.95
CA SER A 513 -6.25 -8.54 55.24
C SER A 513 -7.74 -8.27 55.00
N GLU A 514 -8.31 -8.85 53.95
CA GLU A 514 -9.75 -8.75 53.70
C GLU A 514 -10.58 -9.56 54.70
N LEU A 515 -10.10 -10.73 55.14
CA LEU A 515 -10.76 -11.52 56.19
C LEU A 515 -10.80 -10.78 57.54
N VAL A 516 -9.72 -10.08 57.89
CA VAL A 516 -9.66 -9.25 59.11
C VAL A 516 -10.70 -8.14 59.08
N LYS A 517 -10.88 -7.46 57.93
CA LYS A 517 -11.89 -6.40 57.78
C LYS A 517 -13.32 -6.93 57.95
N LEU A 518 -13.54 -8.21 57.66
CA LEU A 518 -14.81 -8.91 57.82
C LEU A 518 -14.96 -9.61 59.19
N ASP A 519 -14.01 -9.40 60.10
CA ASP A 519 -13.97 -10.03 61.43
C ASP A 519 -13.97 -11.57 61.40
N ILE A 520 -13.28 -12.14 60.41
CA ILE A 520 -13.16 -13.60 60.24
C ILE A 520 -11.82 -14.07 60.84
N PRO A 521 -11.85 -14.89 61.90
CA PRO A 521 -10.62 -15.35 62.55
C PRO A 521 -9.82 -16.27 61.62
N SER A 522 -8.50 -16.05 61.58
CA SER A 522 -7.57 -16.82 60.76
C SER A 522 -6.36 -17.23 61.60
N LEU A 523 -5.93 -18.49 61.48
CA LEU A 523 -4.70 -19.00 62.09
C LEU A 523 -3.63 -19.12 61.01
N ILE A 524 -2.47 -18.51 61.25
CA ILE A 524 -1.38 -18.44 60.27
C ILE A 524 -0.13 -19.08 60.88
N PHE A 525 0.44 -20.05 60.17
CA PHE A 525 1.75 -20.60 60.48
C PHE A 525 2.79 -19.88 59.63
N ASP A 526 3.45 -18.87 60.22
CA ASP A 526 4.46 -18.06 59.54
C ASP A 526 5.84 -18.73 59.60
N TYR A 527 6.24 -19.35 58.49
CA TYR A 527 7.57 -19.95 58.33
C TYR A 527 8.62 -18.97 57.80
N SER A 528 8.23 -17.79 57.32
CA SER A 528 9.14 -16.82 56.69
C SER A 528 9.53 -15.68 57.65
N GLY A 529 8.74 -15.45 58.69
CA GLY A 529 8.84 -14.34 59.63
C GLY A 529 8.31 -12.99 59.09
N ASN A 530 7.77 -12.95 57.88
CA ASN A 530 7.34 -11.71 57.23
C ASN A 530 5.92 -11.28 57.59
N TRP A 531 5.10 -12.11 58.25
CA TRP A 531 3.68 -11.79 58.49
C TRP A 531 3.45 -10.74 59.56
N SER A 532 4.46 -10.44 60.37
CA SER A 532 4.49 -9.27 61.25
C SER A 532 4.21 -7.95 60.50
N LYS A 533 4.56 -7.86 59.21
CA LYS A 533 4.25 -6.70 58.36
C LYS A 533 2.76 -6.44 58.19
N LEU A 534 1.93 -7.48 58.27
CA LEU A 534 0.48 -7.34 58.19
C LEU A 534 -0.09 -6.64 59.43
N ILE A 535 0.51 -6.85 60.60
CA ILE A 535 0.12 -6.18 61.84
C ILE A 535 0.39 -4.67 61.70
N HIS A 536 1.57 -4.32 61.17
CA HIS A 536 1.94 -2.94 60.87
C HIS A 536 0.98 -2.28 59.85
N TYR A 537 0.49 -3.03 58.86
CA TYR A 537 -0.46 -2.51 57.88
C TYR A 537 -1.78 -2.03 58.51
N PHE A 538 -2.19 -2.60 59.64
CA PHE A 538 -3.38 -2.21 60.38
C PHE A 538 -3.11 -1.26 61.55
N GLU A 539 -1.89 -0.73 61.70
CA GLU A 539 -1.58 0.33 62.66
C GLU A 539 -2.49 1.54 62.41
N ASN A 540 -3.08 2.06 63.49
CA ASN A 540 -4.07 3.15 63.46
C ASN A 540 -5.42 2.81 62.79
N SER A 541 -5.68 1.53 62.51
CA SER A 541 -7.00 1.06 62.11
C SER A 541 -7.77 0.48 63.31
N PRO A 542 -9.11 0.38 63.25
CA PRO A 542 -9.89 -0.26 64.31
C PRO A 542 -9.55 -1.75 64.48
N PHE A 543 -8.86 -2.36 63.51
CA PHE A 543 -8.48 -3.77 63.53
C PHE A 543 -7.12 -4.03 64.18
N HIS A 544 -6.40 -3.00 64.63
CA HIS A 544 -5.04 -3.14 65.17
C HIS A 544 -4.96 -4.14 66.35
N ASN A 545 -5.99 -4.16 67.21
CA ASN A 545 -6.02 -5.01 68.39
C ASN A 545 -6.50 -6.45 68.11
N ASN A 546 -6.78 -6.80 66.84
CA ASN A 546 -7.32 -8.11 66.46
C ASN A 546 -6.22 -9.16 66.20
N PHE A 547 -4.95 -8.81 66.43
CA PHE A 547 -3.81 -9.67 66.11
C PHE A 547 -3.17 -10.25 67.37
N LEU A 548 -3.04 -11.57 67.41
CA LEU A 548 -2.21 -12.29 68.37
C LEU A 548 -1.00 -12.86 67.63
N HIS A 549 0.19 -12.42 68.01
CA HIS A 549 1.44 -12.84 67.38
C HIS A 549 2.35 -13.51 68.40
N PHE A 550 2.62 -14.80 68.19
CA PHE A 550 3.49 -15.62 69.03
C PHE A 550 4.73 -16.02 68.23
N LYS A 551 5.92 -15.64 68.69
CA LYS A 551 7.18 -16.10 68.11
C LYS A 551 7.66 -17.34 68.85
N LEU A 552 7.73 -18.46 68.14
CA LEU A 552 8.21 -19.74 68.67
C LEU A 552 9.66 -19.95 68.20
N GLY A 553 10.64 -19.63 69.06
CA GLY A 553 12.08 -19.89 68.82
C GLY A 553 12.74 -18.96 67.83
#